data_AF-A0AAV4AM93-F1
#
_entry.id   AF-A0AAV4AM93-F1
#
_cell.length_a   1.000
_cell.length_b   1.000
_cell.length_c   1.000
_cell.angle_alpha   90.00
_cell.angle_beta   90.00
_cell.angle_gamma   90.00
#
_symmetry.space_group_name_H-M   'P 1'
#
loop_
_entity.id
_entity.type
_entity.pdbx_description
1 polymer ?
#
loop_
_entity_poly.entity_id
_entity_poly.type
_entity_poly.pdbx_seq_one_letter_code
_entity_poly.pdbx_strand_id
1 'polypeptide(L)'
;MANIESKKCETHKESSLSKRKLSVKAVKKIMDTFSAFLNPFITERKHLACISSGQKVPEDIADDLLKVEDAGKKSFKEFVATRLKDKTTRFHKPLTKTKLKTVGSVSKSTQIKSAKNVVKIKAERNIFGQLLVLSQEYQIDMKKVLKYPLSPVPWSLSSPGGLPLKTNKATLLHKLENTFNCFGLKIFQDNLTQLTSSMEMPYSIVCQVVLIHLRTWQSKHSAVYLRPHLSTL
;
A
#
# COMPACT_ATOMS: atom_id res chain seq x y z
N MET A 1 -7.39 -26.51 46.79
CA MET A 1 -6.42 -25.76 45.97
C MET A 1 -6.98 -25.66 44.56
N ALA A 2 -7.51 -24.50 44.16
CA ALA A 2 -8.12 -24.34 42.85
C ALA A 2 -7.05 -24.01 41.81
N ASN A 3 -6.99 -24.83 40.75
CA ASN A 3 -6.06 -24.69 39.63
C ASN A 3 -6.47 -23.46 38.79
N ILE A 4 -5.64 -22.41 38.80
CA ILE A 4 -5.81 -21.23 37.96
C ILE A 4 -5.16 -21.55 36.62
N GLU A 5 -5.92 -22.17 35.71
CA GLU A 5 -5.51 -22.23 34.30
C GLU A 5 -5.54 -20.80 33.74
N SER A 6 -4.35 -20.27 33.42
CA SER A 6 -4.19 -18.96 32.80
C SER A 6 -4.96 -18.92 31.47
N LYS A 7 -6.07 -18.18 31.45
CA LYS A 7 -6.89 -17.97 30.26
C LYS A 7 -6.05 -17.26 29.21
N LYS A 8 -5.74 -17.98 28.12
CA LYS A 8 -4.91 -17.48 27.01
C LYS A 8 -5.56 -16.23 26.40
N CYS A 9 -4.91 -15.08 26.55
CA CYS A 9 -5.30 -13.85 25.87
C CYS A 9 -5.30 -14.10 24.36
N GLU A 10 -6.48 -14.02 23.71
CA GLU A 10 -6.64 -14.29 22.29
C GLU A 10 -5.89 -13.23 21.47
N THR A 11 -4.64 -13.55 21.12
CA THR A 11 -3.82 -12.75 20.22
C THR A 11 -4.54 -12.60 18.88
N HIS A 12 -4.73 -11.35 18.42
CA HIS A 12 -5.36 -11.02 17.13
C HIS A 12 -4.86 -11.94 16.01
N LYS A 13 -5.75 -12.44 15.12
CA LYS A 13 -5.44 -13.43 14.08
C LYS A 13 -4.15 -13.15 13.30
N GLU A 14 -3.91 -11.88 12.96
CA GLU A 14 -2.71 -11.43 12.22
C GLU A 14 -1.41 -11.51 13.03
N SER A 15 -1.49 -11.56 14.37
CA SER A 15 -0.35 -11.68 15.27
C SER A 15 0.04 -13.13 15.58
N SER A 16 -0.72 -14.12 15.08
CA SER A 16 -0.43 -15.54 15.26
C SER A 16 0.93 -15.95 14.69
N LEU A 17 1.58 -16.95 15.31
CA LEU A 17 2.90 -17.44 14.89
C LEU A 17 2.92 -17.88 13.42
N SER A 18 1.85 -18.53 12.95
CA SER A 18 1.71 -18.95 11.55
C SER A 18 1.68 -17.76 10.59
N LYS A 19 0.97 -16.67 10.94
CA LYS A 19 0.92 -15.45 10.13
C LYS A 19 2.27 -14.73 10.12
N ARG A 20 2.96 -14.64 11.25
CA ARG A 20 4.33 -14.09 11.33
C ARG A 20 5.29 -14.84 10.42
N LYS A 21 5.29 -16.18 10.44
CA LYS A 21 6.12 -17.01 9.56
C LYS A 21 5.84 -16.74 8.07
N LEU A 22 4.56 -16.59 7.70
CA LEU A 22 4.16 -16.25 6.34
C LEU A 22 4.66 -14.86 5.92
N SER A 23 4.51 -13.85 6.78
CA SER A 23 5.01 -12.49 6.52
C SER A 23 6.52 -12.46 6.37
N VAL A 24 7.27 -13.15 7.25
CA VAL A 24 8.73 -13.26 7.13
C VAL A 24 9.12 -13.94 5.82
N LYS A 25 8.42 -15.02 5.42
CA LYS A 25 8.67 -15.70 4.14
C LYS A 25 8.37 -14.78 2.95
N ALA A 26 7.34 -13.95 3.03
CA ALA A 26 7.00 -12.97 1.99
C ALA A 26 8.06 -11.87 1.88
N VAL A 27 8.52 -11.31 3.01
CA VAL A 27 9.59 -10.30 3.04
C VAL A 27 10.89 -10.88 2.48
N LYS A 28 11.25 -12.12 2.85
CA LYS A 28 12.42 -12.81 2.28
C LYS A 28 12.32 -12.93 0.77
N LYS A 29 11.17 -13.37 0.24
CA LYS A 29 10.95 -13.42 -1.22
C LYS A 29 11.15 -12.06 -1.89
N ILE A 30 10.66 -10.98 -1.28
CA ILE A 30 10.85 -9.63 -1.81
C ILE A 30 12.34 -9.25 -1.80
N MET A 31 13.04 -9.53 -0.70
CA MET A 31 14.49 -9.29 -0.59
C MET A 31 15.27 -10.08 -1.63
N ASP A 32 14.96 -11.36 -1.80
CA ASP A 32 15.56 -12.23 -2.81
C ASP A 32 15.33 -11.66 -4.21
N THR A 33 14.12 -11.17 -4.50
CA THR A 33 13.84 -10.51 -5.81
C THR A 33 14.65 -9.24 -6.02
N PHE A 34 14.82 -8.39 -5.01
CA PHE A 34 15.66 -7.19 -5.13
C PHE A 34 17.15 -7.54 -5.28
N SER A 35 17.62 -8.58 -4.59
CA SER A 35 19.00 -9.06 -4.73
C SER A 35 19.29 -9.64 -6.11
N ALA A 36 18.27 -10.16 -6.79
CA ALA A 36 18.37 -10.63 -8.18
C ALA A 36 18.36 -9.48 -9.20
N PHE A 37 17.98 -8.25 -8.82
CA PHE A 37 18.00 -7.11 -9.74
C PHE A 37 19.44 -6.67 -9.99
N LEU A 38 19.73 -6.35 -11.26
CA LEU A 38 21.04 -5.86 -11.64
C LEU A 38 21.20 -4.40 -11.19
N ASN A 39 22.37 -4.08 -10.62
CA ASN A 39 22.72 -2.70 -10.31
C ASN A 39 22.87 -1.90 -11.62
N PRO A 40 21.99 -0.91 -11.89
CA PRO A 40 21.94 -0.20 -13.17
C PRO A 40 23.18 0.65 -13.46
N PHE A 41 24.00 0.97 -12.46
CA PHE A 41 25.17 1.85 -12.58
C PHE A 41 26.47 1.10 -12.89
N ILE A 42 26.44 -0.24 -12.99
CA ILE A 42 27.60 -1.02 -13.41
C ILE A 42 27.69 -0.99 -14.94
N THR A 43 28.67 -0.25 -15.46
CA THR A 43 28.90 0.01 -16.89
C THR A 43 29.58 -1.16 -17.61
N GLU A 44 30.38 -1.97 -16.94
CA GLU A 44 31.15 -3.05 -17.55
C GLU A 44 30.33 -4.34 -17.71
N ARG A 45 29.43 -4.37 -18.70
CA ARG A 45 28.66 -5.58 -19.01
C ARG A 45 28.90 -6.05 -20.44
N LYS A 46 29.15 -7.36 -20.58
CA LYS A 46 29.37 -8.02 -21.87
C LYS A 46 28.09 -8.28 -22.67
N HIS A 47 26.91 -8.22 -22.04
CA HIS A 47 25.63 -8.57 -22.67
C HIS A 47 24.58 -7.50 -22.43
N LEU A 48 23.67 -7.34 -23.41
CA LEU A 48 22.53 -6.43 -23.31
C LEU A 48 21.53 -6.99 -22.27
N ALA A 49 21.12 -6.15 -21.32
CA ALA A 49 20.22 -6.54 -20.24
C ALA A 49 19.15 -5.46 -20.00
N CYS A 50 17.96 -5.88 -19.59
CA CYS A 50 16.92 -4.96 -19.17
C CYS A 50 17.28 -4.33 -17.81
N ILE A 51 17.29 -3.00 -17.74
CA ILE A 51 17.67 -2.26 -16.53
C ILE A 51 16.68 -2.50 -15.39
N SER A 52 15.39 -2.61 -15.68
CA SER A 52 14.35 -2.74 -14.65
C SER A 52 14.21 -4.15 -14.09
N SER A 53 14.39 -5.19 -14.92
CA SER A 53 14.24 -6.59 -14.50
C SER A 53 15.57 -7.31 -14.27
N GLY A 54 16.69 -6.74 -14.70
CA GLY A 54 17.98 -7.41 -14.67
C GLY A 54 18.08 -8.59 -15.64
N GLN A 55 17.09 -8.82 -16.49
CA GLN A 55 17.05 -10.00 -17.36
C GLN A 55 17.94 -9.81 -18.59
N LYS A 56 18.76 -10.82 -18.90
CA LYS A 56 19.54 -10.89 -20.15
C LYS A 56 18.59 -10.85 -21.35
N VAL A 57 18.86 -9.96 -22.31
CA VAL A 57 18.10 -9.88 -23.55
C VAL A 57 18.51 -11.05 -24.45
N PRO A 58 17.55 -11.77 -25.06
CA PRO A 58 17.83 -12.78 -26.09
C PRO A 58 18.67 -12.21 -27.24
N GLU A 59 19.55 -13.02 -27.82
CA GLU A 59 20.48 -12.57 -28.87
C GLU A 59 19.76 -12.05 -30.13
N ASP A 60 18.62 -12.64 -30.51
CA ASP A 60 17.81 -12.17 -31.63
C ASP A 60 17.29 -10.74 -31.43
N ILE A 61 16.94 -10.38 -30.19
CA ILE A 61 16.44 -9.05 -29.84
C ILE A 61 17.60 -8.08 -29.62
N ALA A 62 18.71 -8.55 -29.08
CA ALA A 62 19.92 -7.74 -28.94
C ALA A 62 20.44 -7.28 -30.31
N ASP A 63 20.46 -8.18 -31.29
CA ASP A 63 20.82 -7.89 -32.66
C ASP A 63 19.91 -6.84 -33.31
N ASP A 64 18.60 -6.98 -33.15
CA ASP A 64 17.62 -6.00 -33.66
C ASP A 64 17.80 -4.62 -33.01
N LEU A 65 18.10 -4.57 -31.71
CA LEU A 65 18.33 -3.33 -30.98
C LEU A 65 19.63 -2.64 -31.40
N LEU A 66 20.70 -3.41 -31.66
CA LEU A 66 21.97 -2.86 -32.14
C LEU A 66 21.87 -2.35 -33.59
N LYS A 67 21.07 -3.04 -34.43
CA LYS A 67 20.89 -2.70 -35.85
C LYS A 67 19.77 -1.68 -36.11
N VAL A 68 19.09 -1.20 -35.07
CA VAL A 68 17.91 -0.31 -35.20
C VAL A 68 18.25 0.98 -35.95
N GLU A 69 19.41 1.56 -35.67
CA GLU A 69 19.85 2.81 -36.28
C GLU A 69 20.15 2.61 -37.77
N ASP A 70 20.86 1.54 -38.11
CA ASP A 70 21.19 1.20 -39.49
C ASP A 70 19.94 0.86 -40.31
N ALA A 71 18.99 0.14 -39.72
CA ALA A 71 17.70 -0.12 -40.33
C ALA A 71 16.95 1.18 -40.62
N GLY A 72 16.94 2.13 -39.67
CA GLY A 72 16.34 3.45 -39.84
C GLY A 72 17.00 4.27 -40.96
N LYS A 73 18.34 4.28 -41.00
CA LYS A 73 19.11 4.93 -42.08
C LYS A 73 18.80 4.33 -43.45
N LYS A 74 18.67 3.01 -43.55
CA LYS A 74 18.30 2.33 -44.79
C LYS A 74 16.89 2.74 -45.24
N SER A 75 15.90 2.68 -44.35
CA SER A 75 14.53 3.10 -44.66
C SER A 75 14.45 4.57 -45.08
N PHE A 76 15.25 5.44 -44.47
CA PHE A 76 15.34 6.84 -44.89
C PHE A 76 15.91 7.00 -46.30
N LYS A 77 17.03 6.33 -46.62
CA LYS A 77 17.63 6.39 -47.96
C LYS A 77 16.67 5.86 -49.03
N GLU A 78 15.97 4.77 -48.74
CA GLU A 78 14.96 4.20 -49.63
C GLU A 78 13.79 5.16 -49.86
N PHE A 79 13.34 5.86 -48.81
CA PHE A 79 12.31 6.88 -48.95
C PHE A 79 12.75 8.03 -49.86
N VAL A 80 13.97 8.54 -49.67
CA VAL A 80 14.53 9.63 -50.49
C VAL A 80 14.65 9.20 -51.95
N ALA A 81 15.18 8.02 -52.22
CA ALA A 81 15.30 7.51 -53.58
C ALA A 81 13.93 7.34 -54.26
N THR A 82 13.03 6.56 -53.63
CA THR A 82 11.75 6.18 -54.25
C THR A 82 10.75 7.33 -54.36
N ARG A 83 10.69 8.24 -53.37
CA ARG A 83 9.67 9.30 -53.33
C ARG A 83 10.14 10.65 -53.81
N LEU A 84 11.40 11.02 -53.55
CA LEU A 84 11.91 12.36 -53.89
C LEU A 84 12.61 12.38 -55.23
N LYS A 85 13.44 11.37 -55.53
CA LYS A 85 14.21 11.31 -56.78
C LYS A 85 13.42 10.63 -57.90
N ASP A 86 13.10 9.36 -57.72
CA ASP A 86 12.57 8.51 -58.80
C ASP A 86 11.05 8.68 -58.97
N LYS A 87 10.37 9.25 -57.96
CA LYS A 87 8.91 9.46 -57.89
C LYS A 87 8.08 8.22 -58.26
N THR A 88 8.64 7.03 -58.05
CA THR A 88 8.01 5.72 -58.35
C THR A 88 6.83 5.43 -57.43
N THR A 89 6.82 6.00 -56.22
CA THR A 89 5.71 5.88 -55.27
C THR A 89 5.14 7.24 -54.88
N ARG A 90 3.82 7.32 -54.70
CA ARG A 90 3.15 8.55 -54.27
C ARG A 90 3.67 8.99 -52.91
N PHE A 91 3.92 10.30 -52.78
CA PHE A 91 4.44 10.90 -51.56
C PHE A 91 3.61 10.58 -50.32
N HIS A 92 2.27 10.55 -50.44
CA HIS A 92 1.35 10.30 -49.33
C HIS A 92 1.00 8.81 -49.09
N LYS A 93 1.66 7.87 -49.80
CA LYS A 93 1.42 6.44 -49.54
C LYS A 93 1.89 6.09 -48.12
N PRO A 94 1.16 5.28 -47.34
CA PRO A 94 1.60 4.86 -46.01
C PRO A 94 3.00 4.23 -46.06
N LEU A 95 3.84 4.54 -45.06
CA LEU A 95 5.13 3.86 -44.89
C LEU A 95 4.91 2.53 -44.17
N THR A 96 5.57 1.48 -44.67
CA THR A 96 5.63 0.19 -44.01
C THR A 96 6.47 0.31 -42.73
N LYS A 97 5.94 -0.19 -41.61
CA LYS A 97 6.67 -0.22 -40.34
C LYS A 97 7.70 -1.36 -40.36
N THR A 98 8.93 -1.06 -39.99
CA THR A 98 9.97 -2.08 -39.78
C THR A 98 9.62 -2.90 -38.55
N LYS A 99 9.46 -4.21 -38.70
CA LYS A 99 9.10 -5.14 -37.62
C LYS A 99 10.35 -5.53 -36.83
N LEU A 100 10.89 -4.60 -36.04
CA LEU A 100 12.02 -4.86 -35.15
C LEU A 100 11.52 -5.30 -33.77
N LYS A 101 12.16 -6.30 -33.19
CA LYS A 101 11.85 -6.73 -31.83
C LYS A 101 12.47 -5.77 -30.82
N THR A 102 11.77 -5.56 -29.71
CA THR A 102 12.23 -4.70 -28.60
C THR A 102 12.21 -5.48 -27.29
N VAL A 103 12.82 -4.95 -26.23
CA VAL A 103 12.81 -5.61 -24.90
C VAL A 103 11.39 -5.90 -24.41
N GLY A 104 10.40 -5.08 -24.78
CA GLY A 104 8.99 -5.32 -24.45
C GLY A 104 8.40 -6.59 -25.08
N SER A 105 8.99 -7.09 -26.18
CA SER A 105 8.59 -8.34 -26.81
C SER A 105 9.04 -9.59 -26.05
N VAL A 106 10.03 -9.46 -25.15
CA VAL A 106 10.53 -10.55 -24.29
C VAL A 106 9.52 -10.90 -23.19
N SER A 107 8.88 -9.88 -22.60
CA SER A 107 8.03 -10.07 -21.42
C SER A 107 6.62 -10.49 -21.79
N LYS A 108 6.23 -11.73 -21.48
CA LYS A 108 4.82 -12.11 -21.41
C LYS A 108 4.17 -11.36 -20.25
N SER A 109 3.37 -10.33 -20.54
CA SER A 109 2.59 -9.65 -19.50
C SER A 109 1.62 -10.66 -18.89
N THR A 110 1.88 -11.08 -17.65
CA THR A 110 0.93 -11.90 -16.90
C THR A 110 -0.10 -10.95 -16.31
N GLN A 111 -1.34 -10.99 -16.81
CA GLN A 111 -2.44 -10.27 -16.20
C GLN A 111 -2.70 -10.85 -14.81
N ILE A 112 -2.37 -10.09 -13.77
CA ILE A 112 -2.67 -10.46 -12.40
C ILE A 112 -4.18 -10.28 -12.20
N LYS A 113 -4.90 -11.40 -11.99
CA LYS A 113 -6.38 -11.45 -11.87
C LYS A 113 -6.97 -10.69 -10.64
N SER A 114 -6.15 -10.00 -9.84
CA SER A 114 -6.57 -9.37 -8.58
C SER A 114 -6.70 -7.85 -8.68
N ALA A 115 -7.59 -7.36 -9.54
CA ALA A 115 -7.83 -5.93 -9.77
C ALA A 115 -7.98 -5.09 -8.48
N LYS A 116 -8.63 -5.63 -7.44
CA LYS A 116 -8.84 -4.95 -6.15
C LYS A 116 -7.56 -4.74 -5.34
N ASN A 117 -6.54 -5.59 -5.48
CA ASN A 117 -5.27 -5.43 -4.76
C ASN A 117 -4.29 -4.55 -5.53
N VAL A 118 -4.36 -4.56 -6.87
CA VAL A 118 -3.54 -3.72 -7.75
C VAL A 118 -3.77 -2.23 -7.47
N VAL A 119 -5.03 -1.82 -7.23
CA VAL A 119 -5.35 -0.43 -6.90
C VAL A 119 -4.69 0.01 -5.59
N LYS A 120 -4.67 -0.84 -4.56
CA LYS A 120 -4.04 -0.56 -3.25
C LYS A 120 -2.54 -0.35 -3.41
N ILE A 121 -1.89 -1.30 -4.09
CA ILE A 121 -0.44 -1.28 -4.32
C ILE A 121 -0.06 -0.04 -5.12
N LYS A 122 -0.88 0.36 -6.10
CA LYS A 122 -0.62 1.55 -6.91
C LYS A 122 -0.72 2.84 -6.08
N ALA A 123 -1.70 2.96 -5.19
CA ALA A 123 -1.87 4.12 -4.32
C ALA A 123 -0.72 4.26 -3.32
N GLU A 124 -0.38 3.18 -2.60
CA GLU A 124 0.73 3.16 -1.64
C GLU A 124 2.07 3.41 -2.33
N ARG A 125 2.30 2.82 -3.51
CA ARG A 125 3.50 3.09 -4.34
C ARG A 125 3.61 4.57 -4.72
N ASN A 126 2.49 5.21 -5.07
CA ASN A 126 2.50 6.61 -5.49
C ASN A 126 2.89 7.54 -4.33
N ILE A 127 2.27 7.32 -3.15
CA ILE A 127 2.59 8.07 -1.93
C ILE A 127 4.06 7.83 -1.53
N PHE A 128 4.53 6.58 -1.58
CA PHE A 128 5.92 6.24 -1.30
C PHE A 128 6.89 6.94 -2.25
N GLY A 129 6.58 6.97 -3.55
CA GLY A 129 7.38 7.68 -4.55
C GLY A 129 7.48 9.17 -4.27
N GLN A 130 6.36 9.82 -3.89
CA GLN A 130 6.35 11.23 -3.49
C GLN A 130 7.20 11.48 -2.23
N LEU A 131 7.06 10.62 -1.21
CA LEU A 131 7.86 10.70 0.02
C LEU A 131 9.35 10.52 -0.25
N LEU A 132 9.72 9.62 -1.16
CA LEU A 132 11.11 9.44 -1.59
C LEU A 132 11.69 10.71 -2.21
N VAL A 133 10.96 11.35 -3.12
CA VAL A 133 11.40 12.61 -3.74
C VAL A 133 11.53 13.70 -2.68
N LEU A 134 10.52 13.86 -1.83
CA LEU A 134 10.55 14.84 -0.74
C LEU A 134 11.68 14.56 0.26
N SER A 135 12.02 13.30 0.52
CA SER A 135 13.12 12.94 1.43
C SER A 135 14.51 13.39 0.95
N GLN A 136 14.64 13.78 -0.32
CA GLN A 136 15.88 14.35 -0.85
C GLN A 136 16.06 15.81 -0.43
N GLU A 137 14.96 16.57 -0.31
CA GLU A 137 14.96 17.98 0.08
C GLU A 137 14.73 18.17 1.59
N TYR A 138 13.89 17.32 2.17
CA TYR A 138 13.51 17.35 3.57
C TYR A 138 14.16 16.19 4.32
N GLN A 139 14.62 16.41 5.55
CA GLN A 139 15.17 15.37 6.44
C GLN A 139 14.06 14.43 6.95
N ILE A 140 13.50 13.62 6.06
CA ILE A 140 12.45 12.64 6.37
C ILE A 140 13.11 11.31 6.75
N ASP A 141 12.89 10.85 7.98
CA ASP A 141 13.34 9.52 8.41
C ASP A 141 12.50 8.41 7.74
N MET A 142 13.01 7.91 6.61
CA MET A 142 12.37 6.84 5.85
C MET A 142 12.24 5.54 6.63
N LYS A 143 13.10 5.28 7.63
CA LYS A 143 12.96 4.08 8.48
C LYS A 143 11.71 4.18 9.35
N LYS A 144 11.42 5.37 9.87
CA LYS A 144 10.21 5.63 10.66
C LYS A 144 8.96 5.60 9.79
N VAL A 145 9.00 6.21 8.60
CA VAL A 145 7.89 6.22 7.65
C VAL A 145 7.46 4.80 7.27
N LEU A 146 8.42 3.93 6.94
CA LEU A 146 8.16 2.54 6.55
C LEU A 146 7.69 1.63 7.70
N LYS A 147 7.73 2.11 8.95
CA LYS A 147 7.19 1.39 10.11
C LYS A 147 5.66 1.43 10.16
N TYR A 148 5.04 2.40 9.49
CA TYR A 148 3.60 2.62 9.51
C TYR A 148 2.98 2.41 8.11
N PRO A 149 1.71 2.01 8.03
CA PRO A 149 1.03 1.89 6.74
C PRO A 149 0.89 3.26 6.08
N LEU A 150 1.25 3.36 4.80
CA LEU A 150 1.15 4.60 3.99
C LEU A 150 -0.26 4.84 3.43
N SER A 151 -1.25 4.05 3.88
CA SER A 151 -2.64 4.22 3.48
C SER A 151 -3.28 5.39 4.25
N PRO A 152 -4.17 6.18 3.62
CA PRO A 152 -4.82 7.32 4.28
C PRO A 152 -5.71 6.92 5.47
N VAL A 153 -6.13 5.65 5.52
CA VAL A 153 -6.91 5.09 6.62
C VAL A 153 -6.28 3.75 7.03
N PRO A 154 -6.21 3.43 8.34
CA PRO A 154 -5.73 2.14 8.81
C PRO A 154 -6.57 0.99 8.24
N TRP A 155 -5.91 -0.02 7.69
CA TRP A 155 -6.55 -1.23 7.15
C TRP A 155 -7.41 -2.01 8.17
N SER A 156 -7.23 -1.75 9.46
CA SER A 156 -8.10 -2.26 10.53
C SER A 156 -9.50 -1.63 10.52
N LEU A 157 -9.63 -0.41 9.99
CA LEU A 157 -10.87 0.38 9.99
C LEU A 157 -11.50 0.53 8.61
N SER A 158 -10.69 0.39 7.54
CA SER A 158 -11.16 0.61 6.18
C SER A 158 -10.90 -0.55 5.23
N SER A 159 -11.91 -0.78 4.40
CA SER A 159 -11.81 -1.49 3.14
C SER A 159 -10.89 -0.74 2.17
N PRO A 160 -10.36 -1.41 1.14
CA PRO A 160 -9.35 -0.83 0.25
C PRO A 160 -9.75 0.35 -0.62
N GLY A 161 -11.06 0.61 -0.74
CA GLY A 161 -11.57 1.82 -1.38
C GLY A 161 -11.73 2.99 -0.42
N GLY A 162 -11.16 2.93 0.79
CA GLY A 162 -11.38 3.94 1.85
C GLY A 162 -12.74 3.84 2.53
N LEU A 163 -13.59 2.89 2.14
CA LEU A 163 -14.88 2.66 2.78
C LEU A 163 -14.69 2.00 4.14
N PRO A 164 -15.49 2.34 5.17
CA PRO A 164 -15.45 1.65 6.45
C PRO A 164 -15.62 0.13 6.29
N LEU A 165 -14.87 -0.66 7.07
CA LEU A 165 -15.07 -2.10 7.11
C LEU A 165 -16.47 -2.38 7.66
N LYS A 166 -17.36 -2.98 6.84
CA LYS A 166 -18.70 -3.36 7.28
C LYS A 166 -18.59 -4.54 8.25
N THR A 167 -18.49 -4.26 9.53
CA THR A 167 -18.70 -5.26 10.59
C THR A 167 -20.17 -5.24 11.01
N ASN A 168 -20.80 -6.41 11.13
CA ASN A 168 -22.13 -6.50 11.72
C ASN A 168 -22.06 -5.94 13.15
N LYS A 169 -22.92 -4.95 13.47
CA LYS A 169 -22.93 -4.26 14.78
C LYS A 169 -23.00 -5.27 15.94
N ALA A 170 -23.79 -6.34 15.79
CA ALA A 170 -23.91 -7.39 16.79
C ALA A 170 -22.58 -8.11 17.05
N THR A 171 -21.80 -8.38 16.00
CA THR A 171 -20.48 -9.05 16.12
C THR A 171 -19.44 -8.14 16.77
N LEU A 172 -19.52 -6.82 16.54
CA LEU A 172 -18.65 -5.85 17.22
C LEU A 172 -19.02 -5.76 18.71
N LEU A 173 -20.30 -5.67 19.02
CA LEU A 173 -20.80 -5.60 20.40
C LEU A 173 -20.37 -6.82 21.21
N HIS A 174 -20.58 -8.03 20.70
CA HIS A 174 -20.13 -9.25 21.38
C HIS A 174 -18.62 -9.32 21.59
N LYS A 175 -17.83 -8.82 20.63
CA LYS A 175 -16.37 -8.75 20.81
C LYS A 175 -15.97 -7.72 21.86
N LEU A 176 -16.66 -6.59 21.92
CA LEU A 176 -16.46 -5.56 22.95
C LEU A 176 -16.85 -6.09 24.33
N GLU A 177 -18.03 -6.68 24.47
CA GLU A 177 -18.48 -7.33 25.72
C GLU A 177 -17.48 -8.37 26.21
N ASN A 178 -16.97 -9.22 25.31
CA ASN A 178 -15.96 -10.21 25.65
C ASN A 178 -14.60 -9.58 26.05
N THR A 179 -14.24 -8.43 25.47
CA THR A 179 -13.00 -7.71 25.85
C THR A 179 -13.16 -6.97 27.18
N PHE A 180 -14.31 -6.35 27.45
CA PHE A 180 -14.61 -5.70 28.73
C PHE A 180 -14.68 -6.72 29.88
N ASN A 181 -15.26 -7.90 29.63
CA ASN A 181 -15.26 -9.00 30.59
C ASN A 181 -13.86 -9.60 30.83
N CYS A 182 -12.95 -9.52 29.85
CA CYS A 182 -11.55 -9.91 30.04
C CYS A 182 -10.71 -8.87 30.79
N PHE A 183 -11.06 -7.58 30.73
CA PHE A 183 -10.30 -6.50 31.37
C PHE A 183 -10.77 -6.14 32.79
N GLY A 184 -11.78 -6.83 33.33
CA GLY A 184 -12.20 -6.64 34.73
C GLY A 184 -12.64 -5.22 35.07
N LEU A 185 -13.12 -4.44 34.10
CA LEU A 185 -13.68 -3.11 34.35
C LEU A 185 -15.14 -3.23 34.76
N LYS A 186 -15.35 -3.70 35.99
CA LYS A 186 -16.65 -3.82 36.66
C LYS A 186 -17.14 -2.45 37.17
N ILE A 187 -17.03 -1.40 36.36
CA ILE A 187 -17.34 -0.01 36.78
C ILE A 187 -18.52 0.59 36.02
N PHE A 188 -18.94 0.01 34.89
CA PHE A 188 -20.01 0.61 34.07
C PHE A 188 -21.40 -0.07 34.19
N GLN A 189 -21.48 -1.30 34.69
CA GLN A 189 -22.75 -2.01 34.82
C GLN A 189 -23.55 -1.53 36.04
N ASP A 190 -22.87 -1.25 37.16
CA ASP A 190 -23.55 -0.96 38.43
C ASP A 190 -24.21 0.42 38.43
N ASN A 191 -23.68 1.38 37.65
CA ASN A 191 -24.24 2.73 37.56
C ASN A 191 -25.48 2.82 36.65
N LEU A 192 -25.59 2.01 35.60
CA LEU A 192 -26.76 2.04 34.72
C LEU A 192 -27.99 1.40 35.38
N THR A 193 -27.80 0.32 36.13
CA THR A 193 -28.91 -0.41 36.77
C THR A 193 -29.49 0.35 37.97
N GLN A 194 -28.67 1.11 38.70
CA GLN A 194 -29.15 1.98 39.79
C GLN A 194 -29.87 3.25 39.28
N LEU A 195 -29.46 3.80 38.13
CA LEU A 195 -30.14 4.96 37.54
C LEU A 195 -31.51 4.62 36.95
N THR A 196 -31.74 3.39 36.50
CA THR A 196 -33.04 2.98 35.94
C THR A 196 -34.05 2.51 37.00
N SER A 197 -33.60 2.12 38.20
CA SER A 197 -34.52 1.61 39.24
C SER A 197 -35.08 2.69 40.16
N SER A 198 -34.54 3.92 40.14
CA SER A 198 -34.89 4.95 41.12
C SER A 198 -35.60 6.19 40.56
N MET A 199 -35.90 6.27 39.26
CA MET A 199 -36.52 7.47 38.68
C MET A 199 -37.48 7.13 37.52
N GLU A 200 -38.79 7.19 37.77
CA GLU A 200 -39.75 7.59 36.74
C GLU A 200 -39.45 9.04 36.36
N MET A 201 -38.60 9.27 35.35
CA MET A 201 -38.33 10.62 34.84
C MET A 201 -38.36 10.63 33.32
N PRO A 202 -38.94 11.67 32.70
CA PRO A 202 -39.11 11.74 31.26
C PRO A 202 -37.76 11.79 30.51
N TYR A 203 -37.71 11.07 29.39
CA TYR A 203 -36.54 10.81 28.53
C TYR A 203 -35.68 12.04 28.14
N SER A 204 -36.22 13.26 28.26
CA SER A 204 -35.50 14.51 27.99
C SER A 204 -34.31 14.75 28.94
N ILE A 205 -34.45 14.39 30.23
CA ILE A 205 -33.43 14.66 31.25
C ILE A 205 -32.28 13.65 31.16
N VAL A 206 -32.59 12.39 30.82
CA VAL A 206 -31.59 11.33 30.62
C VAL A 206 -30.63 11.69 29.47
N CYS A 207 -31.16 12.24 28.37
CA CYS A 207 -30.32 12.72 27.27
C CYS A 207 -29.41 13.89 27.69
N GLN A 208 -29.88 14.82 28.54
CA GLN A 208 -29.04 15.92 29.01
C GLN A 208 -27.92 15.44 29.94
N VAL A 209 -28.19 14.50 30.86
CA VAL A 209 -27.16 13.96 31.76
C VAL A 209 -26.11 13.15 31.00
N VAL A 210 -26.52 12.33 30.03
CA VAL A 210 -25.60 11.58 29.16
C VAL A 210 -24.76 12.54 28.30
N LEU A 211 -25.35 13.62 27.78
CA LEU A 211 -24.61 14.63 27.02
C LEU A 211 -23.63 15.42 27.89
N ILE A 212 -23.98 15.73 29.15
CA ILE A 212 -23.08 16.40 30.11
C ILE A 212 -21.90 15.48 30.45
N HIS A 213 -22.15 14.17 30.67
CA HIS A 213 -21.08 13.20 30.93
C HIS A 213 -20.20 12.93 29.69
N LEU A 214 -20.77 12.91 28.49
CA LEU A 214 -19.96 12.86 27.26
C LEU A 214 -19.11 14.12 27.09
N ARG A 215 -19.63 15.31 27.43
CA ARG A 215 -18.88 16.58 27.38
C ARG A 215 -17.72 16.61 28.38
N THR A 216 -17.93 16.16 29.61
CA THR A 216 -16.87 16.12 30.62
C THR A 216 -15.84 15.02 30.33
N TRP A 217 -16.24 13.93 29.70
CA TRP A 217 -15.34 12.89 29.21
C TRP A 217 -14.50 13.38 28.02
N GLN A 218 -15.10 14.07 27.04
CA GLN A 218 -14.36 14.70 25.94
C GLN A 218 -13.39 15.79 26.44
N SER A 219 -13.81 16.61 27.41
CA SER A 219 -12.97 17.67 27.99
C SER A 219 -11.76 17.10 28.75
N LYS A 220 -11.93 16.01 29.51
CA LYS A 220 -10.82 15.32 30.20
C LYS A 220 -9.85 14.61 29.24
N HIS A 221 -10.33 14.05 28.13
CA HIS A 221 -9.45 13.39 27.16
C HIS A 221 -8.79 14.34 26.15
N SER A 222 -9.38 15.50 25.85
CA SER A 222 -8.72 16.55 25.07
C SER A 222 -7.59 17.25 25.86
N ALA A 223 -7.69 17.36 27.19
CA ALA A 223 -6.64 17.93 28.04
C ALA A 223 -5.36 17.07 28.12
N VAL A 224 -5.44 15.77 27.81
CA VAL A 224 -4.29 14.84 27.83
C VAL A 224 -3.47 14.89 26.53
N TYR A 225 -4.00 15.49 25.45
CA TYR A 225 -3.34 15.53 24.13
C TYR A 225 -2.91 16.92 23.64
N LEU A 226 -3.08 17.98 24.45
CA LEU A 226 -2.60 19.32 24.13
C LEU A 226 -1.82 19.93 25.31
N ARG A 227 -0.56 19.52 25.47
CA ARG A 227 0.48 20.36 26.09
C ARG A 227 1.21 21.10 24.95
N PRO A 228 1.09 22.43 24.84
CA PRO A 228 1.93 23.21 23.95
C PRO A 228 3.34 23.28 24.55
N HIS A 229 4.34 22.89 23.77
CA HIS A 229 5.75 23.16 24.06
C HIS A 229 6.09 24.58 23.55
N LEU A 230 5.72 25.58 24.33
CA LEU A 230 6.14 26.98 24.28
C LEU A 230 6.12 27.43 25.75
N SER A 231 7.13 28.02 26.38
CA SER A 231 8.42 28.58 26.02
C SER A 231 9.12 28.90 27.36
N THR A 232 10.45 28.82 27.43
CA THR A 232 11.25 29.64 28.35
C THR A 232 12.71 29.55 27.91
N LEU A 233 13.24 30.71 27.52
CA LEU A 233 14.63 31.19 27.58
C LEU A 233 15.78 30.17 27.39
#